data_AF-A0A7G8FLK4-F1
#
_entry.id   AF-A0A7G8FLK4-F1
#
_cell.length_a   1.000
_cell.length_b   1.000
_cell.length_c   1.000
_cell.angle_alpha   90.00
_cell.angle_beta   90.00
_cell.angle_gamma   90.00
#
_symmetry.space_group_name_H-M   'P 1'
#
loop_
_entity.id
_entity.type
_entity.pdbx_description
1 polymer ?
#
loop_
_entity_poly.entity_id
_entity_poly.type
_entity_poly.pdbx_seq_one_letter_code
_entity_poly.pdbx_strand_id
1 'polypeptide(L)' 'MKLLAAALFVSSLAVPSSALAQKKIPKAQGHNQCPLGYVNTLGTTCVSPIYYEVKPTNGEACPSGWMNVGAGYCRKK' A
#
# COMPACT_ATOMS: atom_id res chain seq x y z
N MET A 1 -46.23 -4.05 -9.16
CA MET A 1 -45.24 -4.01 -8.05
C MET A 1 -44.36 -5.25 -8.11
N LYS A 2 -43.28 -5.25 -8.90
CA LYS A 2 -42.31 -6.38 -8.95
C LYS A 2 -40.96 -6.01 -9.59
N LEU A 3 -40.70 -4.72 -9.87
CA LEU A 3 -39.53 -4.27 -10.63
C LEU A 3 -38.67 -3.24 -9.88
N LEU A 4 -38.75 -3.17 -8.55
CA LEU A 4 -37.99 -2.20 -7.75
C LEU A 4 -37.01 -2.83 -6.75
N ALA A 5 -36.77 -4.15 -6.82
CA ALA A 5 -36.01 -4.86 -5.78
C ALA A 5 -34.60 -5.31 -6.21
N ALA A 6 -34.06 -4.85 -7.34
CA ALA A 6 -32.82 -5.40 -7.91
C ALA A 6 -31.68 -4.38 -8.13
N ALA A 7 -31.74 -3.18 -7.53
CA ALA A 7 -30.78 -2.10 -7.83
C ALA A 7 -29.89 -1.66 -6.64
N LEU A 8 -29.78 -2.44 -5.55
CA LEU A 8 -29.13 -1.98 -4.32
C LEU A 8 -27.99 -2.87 -3.79
N PHE A 9 -27.35 -3.69 -4.63
CA PHE A 9 -26.34 -4.66 -4.17
C PHE A 9 -24.96 -4.59 -4.85
N VAL A 10 -24.51 -3.41 -5.31
CA VAL A 10 -23.11 -3.25 -5.74
C VAL A 10 -22.52 -1.91 -5.28
N SER A 11 -22.52 -1.67 -3.98
CA SER A 11 -21.74 -0.59 -3.35
C SER A 11 -20.75 -1.14 -2.33
N SER A 12 -20.13 -2.28 -2.67
CA SER A 12 -19.25 -3.03 -1.78
C SER A 12 -17.88 -2.36 -1.66
N LEU A 13 -17.71 -1.61 -0.57
CA LEU A 13 -16.48 -1.50 0.22
C LEU A 13 -15.17 -1.10 -0.50
N ALA A 14 -15.08 0.16 -0.95
CA ALA A 14 -13.79 0.85 -0.96
C ALA A 14 -13.50 1.41 0.44
N VAL A 15 -13.20 0.55 1.41
CA VAL A 15 -12.64 1.01 2.68
C VAL A 15 -11.23 1.56 2.38
N PRO A 16 -10.94 2.83 2.67
CA PRO A 16 -9.56 3.31 2.60
C PRO A 16 -8.76 2.46 3.58
N SER A 17 -7.85 1.64 3.06
CA SER A 17 -6.93 0.90 3.89
C SER A 17 -6.04 1.92 4.57
N SER A 18 -6.39 2.27 5.82
CA SER A 18 -5.45 2.89 6.74
C SER A 18 -4.20 2.03 6.69
N ALA A 19 -3.09 2.59 6.22
CA ALA A 19 -1.87 1.83 6.11
C ALA A 19 -1.47 1.44 7.53
N LEU A 20 -1.73 0.20 7.89
CA LEU A 20 -1.33 -0.32 9.20
C LEU A 20 0.17 -0.46 9.16
N ALA A 21 0.90 0.01 10.18
CA ALA A 21 2.34 -0.13 10.19
C ALA A 21 2.76 -1.58 9.85
N GLN A 22 3.49 -1.74 8.73
CA GLN A 22 3.76 -3.03 8.11
C GLN A 22 5.19 -3.48 8.41
N LYS A 23 5.34 -4.65 9.03
CA LYS A 23 6.66 -5.30 9.16
C LYS A 23 7.13 -5.93 7.84
N LYS A 24 6.20 -6.43 7.03
CA LYS A 24 6.45 -7.08 5.75
C LYS A 24 5.54 -6.49 4.67
N ILE A 25 6.11 -6.15 3.53
CA ILE A 25 5.41 -5.61 2.36
C ILE A 25 5.85 -6.35 1.09
N PRO A 26 5.04 -6.39 0.03
CA PRO A 26 5.53 -6.81 -1.28
C PRO A 26 6.52 -5.78 -1.85
N LYS A 27 7.30 -6.16 -2.86
CA LYS A 27 7.99 -5.20 -3.73
C LYS A 27 6.95 -4.48 -4.59
N ALA A 28 7.16 -3.19 -4.81
CA ALA A 28 6.29 -2.44 -5.70
C ALA A 28 6.43 -2.96 -7.14
N GLN A 29 5.34 -2.92 -7.89
CA GLN A 29 5.34 -3.36 -9.28
C GLN A 29 6.37 -2.56 -10.08
N GLY A 30 7.19 -3.25 -10.88
CA GLY A 30 8.27 -2.62 -11.66
C GLY A 30 9.52 -2.26 -10.85
N HIS A 31 9.58 -2.59 -9.55
CA HIS A 31 10.75 -2.34 -8.69
C HIS A 31 11.40 -3.64 -8.21
N ASN A 32 12.72 -3.73 -8.37
CA ASN A 32 13.51 -4.89 -7.91
C ASN A 32 14.10 -4.71 -6.50
N GLN A 33 14.08 -3.48 -5.98
CA GLN A 33 14.64 -3.08 -4.69
C GLN A 33 13.55 -2.93 -3.63
N CYS A 34 13.97 -2.94 -2.36
CA CYS A 34 13.10 -2.62 -1.22
C CYS A 34 13.22 -1.14 -0.83
N PRO A 35 12.16 -0.53 -0.28
CA PRO A 35 12.22 0.85 0.20
C PRO A 35 13.15 0.96 1.41
N LEU A 36 13.58 2.19 1.71
CA LEU A 36 14.42 2.48 2.86
C LEU A 36 13.79 1.95 4.16
N GLY A 37 14.61 1.29 4.98
CA GLY A 37 14.19 0.63 6.21
C GLY A 37 13.75 -0.83 6.03
N TYR A 38 13.59 -1.31 4.80
CA TYR A 38 13.26 -2.72 4.53
C TYR A 38 14.41 -3.44 3.82
N VAL A 39 14.60 -4.71 4.17
CA VAL A 39 15.55 -5.64 3.54
C VAL A 39 14.81 -6.66 2.69
N ASN A 40 15.43 -7.07 1.59
CA ASN A 40 14.90 -8.11 0.70
C ASN A 40 15.05 -9.49 1.36
N THR A 41 13.94 -10.20 1.54
CA THR A 41 13.95 -11.57 2.09
C THR A 41 13.87 -12.62 0.97
N LEU A 42 14.86 -12.60 0.07
CA LEU A 42 15.02 -13.57 -1.03
C LEU A 42 13.74 -13.79 -1.87
N GLY A 43 13.16 -12.73 -2.41
CA GLY A 43 12.04 -12.89 -3.34
C GLY A 43 11.30 -11.60 -3.68
N THR A 44 9.96 -11.67 -3.58
CA THR A 44 9.00 -10.62 -3.93
C THR A 44 8.60 -9.74 -2.75
N THR A 45 9.21 -9.93 -1.57
CA THR A 45 8.83 -9.22 -0.34
C THR A 45 10.01 -8.55 0.35
N CYS A 46 9.68 -7.50 1.07
CA CYS A 46 10.59 -6.65 1.83
C CYS A 46 10.17 -6.70 3.31
N VAL A 47 11.14 -6.81 4.22
CA VAL A 47 10.90 -6.92 5.67
C VAL A 47 11.71 -5.87 6.41
N SER A 48 11.11 -5.22 7.40
CA SER A 48 11.78 -4.24 8.27
C SER A 48 11.89 -4.78 9.70
N PRO A 49 12.95 -4.44 10.45
CA PRO A 49 13.01 -4.73 11.89
C PRO A 49 12.02 -3.87 12.70
N ILE A 50 11.57 -2.74 12.14
CA ILE A 50 10.65 -1.78 12.77
C ILE A 50 9.33 -1.72 11.97
N TYR A 51 8.22 -1.49 12.64
CA TYR A 51 6.93 -1.30 11.98
C TYR A 51 6.84 0.10 11.40
N TYR A 52 6.80 0.21 10.07
CA TYR A 52 6.58 1.48 9.36
C TYR A 52 5.23 1.45 8.66
N GLU A 53 4.49 2.55 8.76
CA GLU A 53 3.32 2.76 7.91
C GLU A 53 3.79 3.19 6.51
N VAL A 54 3.55 2.33 5.52
CA VAL A 54 3.91 2.57 4.12
C VAL A 54 2.74 2.34 3.17
N LYS A 55 2.80 2.98 2.01
CA LYS A 55 1.84 2.77 0.92
C LYS A 55 2.53 2.90 -0.44
N PRO A 56 2.05 2.20 -1.48
CA PRO A 56 2.60 2.33 -2.81
C PRO A 56 2.37 3.75 -3.36
N THR A 57 3.31 4.20 -4.17
CA THR A 57 3.26 5.47 -4.91
C THR A 57 2.43 5.34 -6.19
N ASN A 58 2.41 4.14 -6.80
CA ASN A 58 1.84 3.89 -8.13
C ASN A 58 2.35 4.89 -9.20
N GLY A 59 3.59 5.36 -9.07
CA GLY A 59 4.19 6.35 -9.98
C GLY A 59 3.85 7.80 -9.66
N GLU A 60 2.99 8.05 -8.66
CA GLU A 60 2.61 9.39 -8.21
C GLU A 60 3.52 9.91 -7.09
N ALA A 61 3.50 11.22 -6.88
CA ALA A 61 4.17 11.84 -5.74
C ALA A 61 3.52 11.42 -4.41
N CYS A 62 4.32 11.32 -3.36
CA CYS A 62 3.79 11.06 -2.02
C CYS A 62 2.90 12.21 -1.56
N PRO A 63 1.70 11.93 -1.00
CA PRO A 63 0.82 12.98 -0.53
C PRO A 63 1.38 13.70 0.70
N SER A 64 0.78 14.83 1.06
CA SER A 64 1.14 15.56 2.27
C SER A 64 1.07 14.68 3.52
N GLY A 65 2.04 14.84 4.42
CA GLY A 65 2.20 13.99 5.60
C GLY A 65 2.87 12.63 5.35
N TRP A 66 3.33 12.38 4.12
CA TRP A 66 4.11 11.21 3.74
C TRP A 66 5.46 11.63 3.15
N MET A 67 6.42 10.71 3.17
CA MET A 67 7.75 10.90 2.60
C MET A 67 8.07 9.80 1.60
N ASN A 68 8.74 10.16 0.50
CA ASN A 68 9.24 9.18 -0.47
C ASN A 68 10.40 8.40 0.17
N VAL A 69 10.31 7.07 0.16
CA VAL A 69 11.33 6.17 0.71
C VAL A 69 11.96 5.27 -0.36
N GLY A 70 11.75 5.62 -1.64
CA GLY A 70 12.25 4.88 -2.79
C GLY A 70 11.46 3.61 -3.08
N ALA A 71 11.88 2.91 -4.15
CA ALA A 71 11.34 1.63 -4.58
C ALA A 71 9.80 1.57 -4.69
N GLY A 72 9.19 2.68 -5.12
CA GLY A 72 7.75 2.76 -5.34
C GLY A 72 6.90 2.91 -4.08
N TYR A 73 7.48 3.26 -2.92
CA TYR A 73 6.73 3.45 -1.67
C TYR A 73 6.87 4.86 -1.07
N CYS A 74 5.81 5.24 -0.36
CA CYS A 74 5.76 6.35 0.58
C CYS A 74 5.70 5.80 2.00
N ARG A 75 6.34 6.47 2.96
CA ARG A 75 6.22 6.20 4.40
C ARG A 75 5.54 7.35 5.11
N LYS A 76 4.72 7.07 6.13
CA LYS A 76 4.15 8.11 6.99
C LYS A 76 5.29 8.86 7.70
N LYS A 77 5.19 10.19 7.75
CA LYS A 77 6.14 11.04 8.49
C LYS A 77 6.01 10.81 9.99
#